data_AF-A0A3B9A3H1-F1
#
_entry.id   AF-A0A3B9A3H1-F1
#
_cell.length_a   1.000
_cell.length_b   1.000
_cell.length_c   1.000
_cell.angle_alpha   90.00
_cell.angle_beta   90.00
_cell.angle_gamma   90.00
#
_symmetry.space_group_name_H-M   'P 1'
#
loop_
_entity.id
_entity.type
_entity.pdbx_description
1 polymer ?
#
loop_
_entity_poly.entity_id
_entity_poly.type
_entity_poly.pdbx_seq_one_letter_code
_entity_poly.pdbx_strand_id
1 'polypeptide(L)'
;MNALSHPLVDRPHMPESYGLSKNTTDRLNWEWVQNRLITSRNYWVATTRANGRPHVVPVWGIWKDECFYFGTDIQSVKGRNLIRNPYLIVHLESGDEAVILECRAERVDDPVVLKGVLSTYAEKYGVFSDENELSSETIFFAAKPYKAFAWRESDFPASATRWRIDR
;
A
#
# COMPACT_ATOMS: atom_id res chain seq x y z
N MET A 1 23.86 3.66 3.73
CA MET A 1 23.03 4.59 2.93
C MET A 1 23.17 4.17 1.47
N ASN A 2 22.22 3.39 0.94
CA ASN A 2 22.14 3.20 -0.51
C ASN A 2 21.17 4.23 -1.05
N ALA A 3 21.67 5.11 -1.91
CA ALA A 3 20.87 6.05 -2.67
C ALA A 3 19.85 5.28 -3.52
N LEU A 4 18.64 5.82 -3.56
CA LEU A 4 17.46 5.27 -4.22
C LEU A 4 17.75 4.86 -5.67
N SER A 5 17.33 3.67 -6.07
CA SER A 5 16.86 3.47 -7.44
C SER A 5 15.59 4.29 -7.58
N HIS A 6 15.68 5.48 -8.18
CA HIS A 6 14.48 6.30 -8.40
C HIS A 6 13.47 5.49 -9.24
N PRO A 7 12.23 5.31 -8.76
CA PRO A 7 11.22 4.61 -9.54
C PRO A 7 11.03 5.29 -10.90
N LEU A 8 10.86 4.51 -11.96
CA LEU A 8 10.58 5.04 -13.28
C LEU A 8 9.20 5.71 -13.25
N VAL A 9 9.17 7.01 -13.57
CA VAL A 9 7.95 7.82 -13.51
C VAL A 9 7.41 8.09 -14.91
N ASP A 10 6.14 7.75 -15.13
CA ASP A 10 5.42 8.02 -16.38
C ASP A 10 3.93 8.25 -16.12
N ARG A 11 3.12 8.24 -17.19
CA ARG A 11 1.66 8.37 -17.09
C ARG A 11 1.03 6.98 -16.93
N PRO A 12 -0.10 6.88 -16.22
CA PRO A 12 -0.94 5.69 -16.27
C PRO A 12 -1.33 5.39 -17.73
N HIS A 13 -1.48 4.11 -18.06
CA HIS A 13 -2.03 3.73 -19.36
C HIS A 13 -3.56 3.81 -19.30
N MET A 14 -4.14 4.83 -19.92
CA MET A 14 -5.58 5.05 -20.00
C MET A 14 -5.99 5.32 -21.45
N PRO A 15 -7.24 5.02 -21.85
CA PRO A 15 -7.76 5.39 -23.16
C PRO A 15 -7.62 6.90 -23.42
N GLU A 16 -7.48 7.28 -24.68
CA GLU A 16 -7.33 8.69 -25.10
C GLU A 16 -8.49 9.58 -24.60
N SER A 17 -9.68 9.01 -24.45
CA SER A 17 -10.87 9.71 -23.92
C SER A 17 -10.69 10.27 -22.50
N TYR A 18 -9.70 9.80 -21.73
CA TYR A 18 -9.36 10.34 -20.41
C TYR A 18 -8.46 11.59 -20.47
N GLY A 19 -7.97 11.97 -21.67
CA GLY A 19 -7.33 13.27 -21.90
C GLY A 19 -5.97 13.47 -21.20
N LEU A 20 -5.24 12.39 -20.90
CA LEU A 20 -3.97 12.49 -20.15
C LEU A 20 -2.99 13.49 -20.77
N SER A 21 -2.52 14.42 -19.91
CA SER A 21 -1.54 15.42 -20.30
C SER A 21 -0.24 14.77 -20.79
N LYS A 22 0.22 15.21 -21.96
CA LYS A 22 1.54 14.85 -22.50
C LYS A 22 2.69 15.56 -21.78
N ASN A 23 2.39 16.62 -21.01
CA ASN A 23 3.37 17.29 -20.18
C ASN A 23 3.86 16.33 -19.09
N THR A 24 5.10 16.52 -18.64
CA THR A 24 5.74 15.71 -17.62
C THR A 24 6.05 16.49 -16.34
N THR A 25 5.98 17.82 -16.37
CA THR A 25 6.33 18.70 -15.24
C THR A 25 5.20 18.88 -14.22
N ASP A 26 4.00 18.47 -14.58
CA ASP A 26 2.75 18.50 -13.81
C ASP A 26 2.49 17.18 -13.04
N ARG A 27 3.40 16.21 -13.15
CA ARG A 27 3.32 14.94 -12.42
C ARG A 27 3.56 15.16 -10.93
N LEU A 28 2.87 14.37 -10.12
CA LEU A 28 3.10 14.30 -8.68
C LEU A 28 4.48 13.69 -8.40
N ASN A 29 5.09 14.10 -7.29
CA ASN A 29 6.35 13.52 -6.83
C ASN A 29 6.10 12.35 -5.85
N TRP A 30 7.11 11.48 -5.66
CA TRP A 30 6.98 10.32 -4.77
C TRP A 30 6.81 10.74 -3.30
N GLU A 31 7.41 11.85 -2.90
CA GLU A 31 7.30 12.39 -1.55
C GLU A 31 5.84 12.69 -1.17
N TRP A 32 5.05 13.24 -2.09
CA TRP A 32 3.62 13.44 -1.89
C TRP A 32 2.91 12.11 -1.61
N VAL A 33 3.22 11.07 -2.38
CA VAL A 33 2.66 9.71 -2.19
C VAL A 33 3.06 9.15 -0.83
N GLN A 34 4.33 9.23 -0.44
CA GLN A 34 4.82 8.77 0.85
C GLN A 34 4.15 9.51 2.01
N ASN A 35 4.01 10.84 1.92
CA ASN A 35 3.33 11.63 2.94
C ASN A 35 1.87 11.20 3.12
N ARG A 36 1.14 10.96 2.02
CA ARG A 36 -0.23 10.42 2.07
C ARG A 36 -0.27 9.04 2.71
N LEU A 37 0.64 8.15 2.33
CA LEU A 37 0.74 6.80 2.89
C LEU A 37 1.06 6.82 4.38
N ILE A 38 1.93 7.71 4.85
CA ILE A 38 2.33 7.81 6.26
C ILE A 38 1.15 8.33 7.11
N THR A 39 0.51 9.41 6.65
CA THR A 39 -0.53 10.14 7.42
C THR A 39 -1.91 9.48 7.39
N SER A 40 -2.18 8.59 6.44
CA SER A 40 -3.49 7.94 6.33
C SER A 40 -3.86 7.10 7.53
N ARG A 41 -5.11 7.21 8.00
CA ARG A 41 -5.61 6.42 9.13
C ARG A 41 -6.01 5.00 8.72
N ASN A 42 -6.70 4.86 7.60
CA ASN A 42 -7.16 3.57 7.11
C ASN A 42 -6.66 3.33 5.68
N TYR A 43 -6.58 2.06 5.32
CA TYR A 43 -6.17 1.60 4.00
C TYR A 43 -7.16 0.56 3.53
N TRP A 44 -7.56 0.62 2.27
CA TRP A 44 -8.43 -0.38 1.66
C TRP A 44 -7.56 -1.40 0.93
N VAL A 45 -7.62 -2.66 1.36
CA VAL A 45 -6.87 -3.75 0.73
C VAL A 45 -7.78 -4.59 -0.13
N ALA A 46 -7.43 -4.73 -1.41
CA ALA A 46 -8.09 -5.62 -2.35
C ALA A 46 -7.28 -6.90 -2.51
N THR A 47 -7.91 -8.04 -2.25
CA THR A 47 -7.34 -9.39 -2.42
C THR A 47 -8.25 -10.25 -3.27
N THR A 48 -7.73 -11.35 -3.80
CA THR A 48 -8.49 -12.24 -4.70
C THR A 48 -8.86 -13.54 -4.01
N ARG A 49 -10.16 -13.87 -3.96
CA ARG A 49 -10.66 -15.15 -3.42
C ARG A 49 -10.25 -16.34 -4.28
N ALA A 50 -10.35 -17.56 -3.74
CA ALA A 50 -9.95 -18.78 -4.46
C ALA A 50 -10.76 -18.99 -5.75
N ASN A 51 -12.00 -18.52 -5.77
CA ASN A 51 -12.88 -18.54 -6.94
C ASN A 51 -12.74 -17.30 -7.86
N GLY A 52 -11.65 -16.53 -7.72
CA GLY A 52 -11.38 -15.35 -8.54
C GLY A 52 -12.18 -14.10 -8.16
N ARG A 53 -13.17 -14.17 -7.27
CA ARG A 53 -13.96 -13.00 -6.87
C ARG A 53 -13.11 -12.01 -6.04
N PRO A 54 -13.26 -10.69 -6.24
CA PRO A 54 -12.55 -9.70 -5.45
C PRO A 54 -13.05 -9.68 -4.00
N HIS A 55 -12.18 -9.27 -3.08
CA HIS A 55 -12.51 -8.95 -1.70
C HIS A 55 -11.78 -7.68 -1.31
N VAL A 56 -12.53 -6.65 -0.97
CA VAL A 56 -12.00 -5.35 -0.57
C VAL A 56 -12.54 -5.00 0.81
N VAL A 57 -11.66 -4.61 1.73
CA VAL A 57 -12.02 -4.21 3.10
C VAL A 57 -11.01 -3.19 3.63
N PRO A 58 -11.43 -2.28 4.53
CA PRO A 58 -10.50 -1.40 5.22
C PRO A 58 -9.68 -2.19 6.25
N VAL A 59 -8.45 -1.74 6.48
CA VAL A 59 -7.54 -2.21 7.54
C VAL A 59 -6.81 -1.01 8.13
N TRP A 60 -6.36 -1.16 9.38
CA TRP A 60 -5.29 -0.34 9.92
C TRP A 60 -3.95 -0.83 9.40
N GLY A 61 -3.06 0.10 9.11
CA GLY A 61 -1.79 -0.14 8.44
C GLY A 61 -0.74 0.91 8.73
N ILE A 62 0.51 0.59 8.44
CA ILE A 62 1.60 1.57 8.49
C ILE A 62 2.37 1.55 7.17
N TRP A 63 2.92 2.70 6.80
CA TRP A 63 3.93 2.80 5.76
C TRP A 63 5.29 2.97 6.43
N LYS A 64 6.20 2.04 6.21
CA LYS A 64 7.54 2.03 6.81
C LYS A 64 8.53 1.34 5.89
N ASP A 65 9.74 1.84 5.77
CA ASP A 65 10.83 1.24 4.96
C ASP A 65 10.37 0.86 3.53
N GLU A 66 9.65 1.77 2.87
CA GLU A 66 9.06 1.59 1.53
C GLU A 66 8.11 0.37 1.39
N CYS A 67 7.52 -0.08 2.50
CA CYS A 67 6.57 -1.17 2.56
C CYS A 67 5.30 -0.74 3.30
N PHE A 68 4.17 -1.28 2.85
CA PHE A 68 2.92 -1.23 3.58
C PHE A 68 2.81 -2.44 4.50
N TYR A 69 2.75 -2.24 5.82
CA TYR A 69 2.56 -3.32 6.77
C TYR A 69 1.14 -3.31 7.31
N PHE A 70 0.54 -4.50 7.41
CA PHE A 70 -0.71 -4.66 8.14
C PHE A 70 -0.87 -6.03 8.82
N GLY A 71 -1.53 -6.01 9.99
CA GLY A 71 -1.87 -7.20 10.76
C GLY A 71 -3.26 -7.74 10.40
N THR A 72 -3.44 -9.06 10.44
CA THR A 72 -4.74 -9.71 10.29
C THR A 72 -4.74 -11.12 10.89
N ASP A 73 -5.93 -11.64 11.20
CA ASP A 73 -6.10 -13.05 11.53
C ASP A 73 -5.86 -13.93 10.29
N ILE A 74 -5.05 -14.98 10.44
CA ILE A 74 -4.67 -15.92 9.38
C ILE A 74 -5.88 -16.62 8.73
N GLN A 75 -6.96 -16.83 9.47
CA GLN A 75 -8.20 -17.46 9.00
C GLN A 75 -9.16 -16.47 8.32
N SER A 76 -8.92 -15.16 8.47
CA SER A 76 -9.69 -14.13 7.79
C SER A 76 -9.66 -14.32 6.26
N VAL A 77 -10.65 -13.77 5.56
CA VAL A 77 -10.71 -13.87 4.09
C VAL A 77 -9.41 -13.34 3.44
N LYS A 78 -8.90 -12.18 3.88
CA LYS A 78 -7.68 -11.59 3.32
C LYS A 78 -6.43 -12.38 3.71
N GLY A 79 -6.35 -12.91 4.93
CA GLY A 79 -5.25 -13.78 5.37
C GLY A 79 -5.15 -15.02 4.50
N ARG A 80 -6.24 -15.80 4.39
CA ARG A 80 -6.31 -16.97 3.50
C ARG A 80 -6.11 -16.64 2.03
N ASN A 81 -6.49 -15.43 1.58
CA ASN A 81 -6.23 -15.01 0.22
C ASN A 81 -4.74 -14.78 -0.03
N LEU A 82 -4.06 -14.06 0.86
CA LEU A 82 -2.66 -13.67 0.69
C LEU A 82 -1.68 -14.82 0.84
N ILE A 83 -1.99 -15.82 1.65
CA ILE A 83 -1.21 -17.08 1.72
C ILE A 83 -1.20 -17.78 0.36
N ARG A 84 -2.34 -17.79 -0.34
CA ARG A 84 -2.49 -18.47 -1.64
C ARG A 84 -1.99 -17.62 -2.80
N ASN A 85 -2.29 -16.32 -2.77
CA ASN A 85 -1.97 -15.36 -3.82
C ASN A 85 -1.43 -14.09 -3.16
N PRO A 86 -0.12 -13.82 -3.23
CA PRO A 86 0.50 -12.71 -2.50
C PRO A 86 0.21 -11.33 -3.13
N TYR A 87 -0.49 -11.26 -4.26
CA TYR A 87 -0.79 -9.98 -4.91
C TYR A 87 -2.00 -9.29 -4.30
N LEU A 88 -1.85 -8.00 -4.01
CA LEU A 88 -2.90 -7.13 -3.50
C LEU A 88 -2.80 -5.72 -4.05
N ILE A 89 -3.92 -5.01 -4.01
CA ILE A 89 -3.97 -3.57 -4.23
C ILE A 89 -4.23 -2.88 -2.89
N VAL A 90 -3.54 -1.78 -2.64
CA VAL A 90 -3.77 -0.91 -1.48
C VAL A 90 -4.25 0.45 -1.97
N HIS A 91 -5.37 0.93 -1.43
CA HIS A 91 -5.91 2.26 -1.67
C HIS A 91 -5.99 3.07 -0.36
N LEU A 92 -5.93 4.39 -0.50
CA LEU A 92 -6.31 5.33 0.56
C LEU A 92 -7.79 5.71 0.45
N GLU A 93 -8.34 6.35 1.48
CA GLU A 93 -9.78 6.66 1.57
C GLU A 93 -10.27 7.75 0.60
N SER A 94 -9.42 8.75 0.32
CA SER A 94 -9.80 9.90 -0.50
C SER A 94 -9.74 9.55 -1.98
N GLY A 95 -10.90 9.60 -2.66
CA GLY A 95 -10.97 9.54 -4.12
C GLY A 95 -10.45 10.81 -4.80
N ASP A 96 -10.55 11.96 -4.11
CA ASP A 96 -10.08 13.26 -4.61
C ASP A 96 -8.55 13.36 -4.62
N GLU A 97 -7.88 12.60 -3.76
CA GLU A 97 -6.41 12.54 -3.66
C GLU A 97 -5.98 11.08 -3.63
N ALA A 98 -6.18 10.42 -4.77
CA ALA A 98 -6.00 8.99 -4.92
C ALA A 98 -4.52 8.61 -4.81
N VAL A 99 -4.26 7.56 -4.02
CA VAL A 99 -3.01 6.81 -4.00
C VAL A 99 -3.37 5.34 -4.06
N ILE A 100 -2.75 4.64 -5.01
CA ILE A 100 -2.99 3.23 -5.30
C ILE A 100 -1.65 2.54 -5.41
N LEU A 101 -1.46 1.46 -4.65
CA LEU A 101 -0.28 0.61 -4.73
C LEU A 101 -0.66 -0.77 -5.26
N GLU A 102 0.05 -1.24 -6.28
CA GLU A 102 0.06 -2.66 -6.62
C GLU A 102 1.22 -3.32 -5.89
N CYS A 103 0.92 -4.29 -5.03
CA CYS A 103 1.89 -4.86 -4.11
C CYS A 103 1.98 -6.38 -4.23
N ARG A 104 3.12 -6.91 -3.76
CA ARG A 104 3.30 -8.30 -3.37
C ARG A 104 3.51 -8.36 -1.86
N ALA A 105 2.68 -9.12 -1.16
CA ALA A 105 2.77 -9.35 0.27
C ALA A 105 3.68 -10.53 0.59
N GLU A 106 4.45 -10.38 1.66
CA GLU A 106 5.22 -11.44 2.31
C GLU A 106 4.83 -11.47 3.79
N ARG A 107 4.75 -12.66 4.38
CA ARG A 107 4.52 -12.78 5.82
C ARG A 107 5.75 -12.25 6.56
N VAL A 108 5.51 -11.49 7.62
CA VAL A 108 6.57 -11.01 8.52
C VAL A 108 6.83 -12.09 9.55
N ASP A 109 7.91 -12.85 9.35
CA ASP A 109 8.35 -13.91 10.27
C ASP A 109 9.61 -13.53 11.06
N ASP A 110 10.33 -12.48 10.64
CA ASP A 110 11.49 -11.96 11.36
C ASP A 110 11.03 -11.20 12.62
N PRO A 111 11.42 -11.64 13.84
CA PRO A 111 11.01 -10.98 15.09
C PRO A 111 11.50 -9.54 15.23
N VAL A 112 12.66 -9.19 14.66
CA VAL A 112 13.20 -7.84 14.70
C VAL A 112 12.36 -6.91 13.84
N VAL A 113 11.96 -7.37 12.66
CA VAL A 113 11.06 -6.62 11.77
C VAL A 113 9.69 -6.47 12.43
N LEU A 114 9.13 -7.55 12.99
CA LEU A 114 7.84 -7.52 13.66
C LEU A 114 7.84 -6.52 14.82
N LYS A 115 8.86 -6.55 15.69
CA LYS A 115 9.00 -5.59 16.80
C LYS A 115 8.99 -4.14 16.32
N GLY A 116 9.71 -3.85 15.23
CA GLY A 116 9.70 -2.52 14.62
C GLY A 116 8.32 -2.09 14.10
N VAL A 117 7.59 -3.02 13.48
CA VAL A 117 6.21 -2.79 13.01
C VAL A 117 5.27 -2.51 14.18
N LEU A 118 5.32 -3.32 15.25
CA LEU A 118 4.46 -3.15 16.43
C LEU A 118 4.72 -1.82 17.13
N SER A 119 5.98 -1.40 17.26
CA SER A 119 6.33 -0.08 17.81
C SER A 119 5.64 1.06 17.05
N THR A 120 5.73 1.06 15.71
CA THR A 120 5.08 2.09 14.89
C THR A 120 3.55 1.98 14.92
N TYR A 121 3.00 0.77 15.08
CA TYR A 121 1.58 0.57 15.30
C TYR A 121 1.11 1.17 16.63
N ALA A 122 1.87 0.96 17.72
CA ALA A 122 1.58 1.52 19.02
C ALA A 122 1.60 3.06 18.98
N GLU A 123 2.59 3.65 18.30
CA GLU A 123 2.65 5.10 18.09
C GLU A 123 1.45 5.65 17.30
N LYS A 124 1.05 4.96 16.22
CA LYS A 124 -0.01 5.45 15.32
C LYS A 124 -1.43 5.15 15.82
N TYR A 125 -1.64 4.03 16.51
CA TYR A 125 -2.97 3.50 16.84
C TYR A 125 -3.20 3.30 18.33
N GLY A 126 -2.16 3.31 19.17
CA GLY A 126 -2.27 3.03 20.61
C GLY A 126 -2.58 1.57 20.93
N VAL A 127 -2.18 0.63 20.06
CA VAL A 127 -2.40 -0.83 20.22
C VAL A 127 -1.12 -1.60 19.91
N PHE A 128 -1.05 -2.85 20.37
CA PHE A 128 0.12 -3.74 20.22
C PHE A 128 1.39 -3.17 20.87
N SER A 129 1.22 -2.47 21.98
CA SER A 129 2.32 -1.98 22.82
C SER A 129 3.10 -3.13 23.46
N ASP A 130 2.44 -4.26 23.69
CA ASP A 130 3.03 -5.54 24.08
C ASP A 130 2.70 -6.59 23.01
N GLU A 131 3.68 -7.40 22.62
CA GLU A 131 3.48 -8.50 21.66
C GLU A 131 2.51 -9.57 22.18
N ASN A 132 2.35 -9.68 23.50
CA ASN A 132 1.35 -10.54 24.14
C ASN A 132 -0.09 -10.10 23.87
N GLU A 133 -0.31 -8.89 23.33
CA GLU A 133 -1.63 -8.45 22.84
C GLU A 133 -2.02 -9.15 21.53
N LEU A 134 -1.07 -9.81 20.84
CA LEU A 134 -1.35 -10.59 19.64
C LEU A 134 -1.89 -11.97 20.01
N SER A 135 -2.96 -12.38 19.34
CA SER A 135 -3.39 -13.78 19.34
C SER A 135 -2.40 -14.66 18.55
N SER A 136 -2.40 -15.96 18.81
CA SER A 136 -1.62 -16.94 18.03
C SER A 136 -1.97 -16.95 16.53
N GLU A 137 -3.18 -16.47 16.18
CA GLU A 137 -3.68 -16.41 14.81
C GLU A 137 -3.36 -15.08 14.12
N THR A 138 -2.88 -14.08 14.87
CA THR A 138 -2.53 -12.77 14.31
C THR A 138 -1.20 -12.86 13.58
N ILE A 139 -1.21 -12.55 12.29
CA ILE A 139 -0.01 -12.43 11.46
C ILE A 139 0.09 -11.04 10.84
N PHE A 140 1.31 -10.64 10.48
CA PHE A 140 1.57 -9.41 9.74
C PHE A 140 2.05 -9.72 8.34
N PHE A 141 1.64 -8.89 7.38
CA PHE A 141 2.16 -8.89 6.02
C PHE A 141 2.96 -7.61 5.74
N ALA A 142 4.10 -7.77 5.07
CA ALA A 142 4.84 -6.70 4.42
C ALA A 142 4.46 -6.67 2.92
N ALA A 143 3.65 -5.70 2.52
CA ALA A 143 3.25 -5.47 1.14
C ALA A 143 4.22 -4.49 0.45
N LYS A 144 5.09 -5.04 -0.38
CA LYS A 144 6.09 -4.31 -1.16
C LYS A 144 5.46 -3.87 -2.49
N PRO A 145 5.35 -2.56 -2.79
CA PRO A 145 4.82 -2.14 -4.07
C PRO A 145 5.83 -2.38 -5.20
N TYR A 146 5.33 -2.82 -6.35
CA TYR A 146 6.07 -2.86 -7.61
C TYR A 146 5.52 -1.83 -8.60
N LYS A 147 4.35 -1.25 -8.31
CA LYS A 147 3.75 -0.17 -9.08
C LYS A 147 2.92 0.72 -8.16
N ALA A 148 2.87 2.00 -8.47
CA ALA A 148 1.97 2.94 -7.82
C ALA A 148 1.29 3.86 -8.82
N PHE A 149 0.12 4.36 -8.46
CA PHE A 149 -0.61 5.40 -9.16
C PHE A 149 -1.06 6.47 -8.18
N ALA A 150 -1.07 7.71 -8.64
CA ALA A 150 -1.67 8.80 -7.89
C ALA A 150 -2.21 9.88 -8.83
N TRP A 151 -3.23 10.59 -8.35
CA TRP A 151 -3.75 11.80 -8.96
C TRP A 151 -4.47 12.63 -7.90
N ARG A 152 -4.66 13.92 -8.19
CA ARG A 152 -5.62 14.76 -7.49
C ARG A 152 -6.72 15.13 -8.47
N GLU A 153 -7.97 15.07 -8.02
CA GLU A 153 -9.12 15.38 -8.87
C GLU A 153 -9.12 16.85 -9.30
N SER A 154 -8.64 17.75 -8.43
CA SER A 154 -8.61 19.20 -8.69
C SER A 154 -7.74 19.61 -9.88
N ASP A 155 -6.79 18.77 -10.29
CA ASP A 155 -5.91 19.00 -11.43
C ASP A 155 -5.74 17.74 -12.30
N PHE A 156 -6.72 16.84 -12.26
CA PHE A 156 -6.83 15.76 -13.23
C PHE A 156 -7.17 16.37 -14.61
N PRO A 157 -6.58 15.88 -15.72
CA PRO A 157 -5.70 14.72 -15.85
C PRO A 157 -4.20 15.04 -15.72
N ALA A 158 -3.83 16.28 -15.40
CA ALA A 158 -2.44 16.74 -15.35
C ALA A 158 -1.64 16.11 -14.20
N SER A 159 -2.26 15.79 -13.07
CA SER A 159 -1.57 15.13 -11.93
C SER A 159 -1.44 13.62 -12.04
N ALA A 160 -2.13 12.96 -12.98
CA ALA A 160 -2.16 11.51 -13.08
C ALA A 160 -0.77 10.94 -13.34
N THR A 161 -0.22 10.26 -12.32
CA THR A 161 1.18 9.82 -12.31
C THR A 161 1.26 8.34 -11.97
N ARG A 162 2.16 7.63 -12.64
CA ARG A 162 2.48 6.23 -12.38
C ARG A 162 3.95 6.09 -12.05
N TRP A 163 4.25 5.24 -11.07
CA TRP A 163 5.59 4.79 -10.74
C TRP A 163 5.71 3.30 -11.01
N ARG A 164 6.79 2.91 -11.69
CA ARG A 164 7.25 1.52 -11.77
C ARG A 164 8.44 1.38 -10.85
N ILE A 165 8.27 0.52 -9.83
CA ILE A 165 9.24 0.35 -8.76
C ILE A 165 9.99 -0.94 -9.09
N ASP A 166 11.10 -0.78 -9.81
CA ASP A 166 11.96 -1.90 -10.19
C ASP A 166 12.61 -2.51 -8.94
N ARG A 167 12.69 -3.84 -8.93
CA ARG A 167 13.63 -4.60 -8.11
C ARG A 167 14.36 -5.58 -9.00
#